data_AF-U2RKX4-F1
#
_entry.id   AF-U2RKX4-F1
#
_cell.length_a   1.000
_cell.length_b   1.000
_cell.length_c   1.000
_cell.angle_alpha   90.00
_cell.angle_beta   90.00
_cell.angle_gamma   90.00
#
_symmetry.space_group_name_H-M   'P 1'
#
loop_
_entity.id
_entity.type
_entity.pdbx_description
1 polymer ?
#
loop_
_entity_poly.entity_id
_entity_poly.type
_entity_poly.pdbx_seq_one_letter_code
_entity_poly.pdbx_strand_id
1 'polypeptide(L)'
;MTAFDPARIDLPPEDRTLSPITGWTRNHWAAVADHLLLSLRPYFSSSRSRVQLPGIVSSHGTASDGLEGFARSFMLYAFRLHGDGGDDPYDFTEWYRSGLAAGCDPANPERWPRPSDVGQAKVEAASIALGLQLTRPWLWDRLGESEQRNVIAWLADAPDGWYPDNNWLWFRITVETFLASVGGPHDPERIRQDLATIESYYRTDGWYADGPLRAFDYYCGWAMHLYPLLWTDSAGADAFGARALEPVFRSRLTDFLDDHAALIGADGMPVLQGRSLIYRFAAAAPLWMGAVTGATRLPAGTLRR
;
A
#
# COMPACT_ATOMS: atom_id res chain seq x y z
N MET A 1 19.15 -23.97 -10.83
CA MET A 1 19.08 -22.70 -10.08
C MET A 1 20.02 -22.82 -8.90
N THR A 2 20.95 -21.88 -8.73
CA THR A 2 21.66 -21.70 -7.47
C THR A 2 20.63 -21.48 -6.36
N ALA A 3 20.85 -22.08 -5.19
CA ALA A 3 19.99 -21.84 -4.04
C ALA A 3 19.98 -20.34 -3.72
N PHE A 4 18.82 -19.76 -3.43
CA PHE A 4 18.69 -18.36 -3.05
C PHE A 4 19.52 -18.08 -1.79
N ASP A 5 20.40 -17.08 -1.85
CA ASP A 5 21.22 -16.63 -0.73
C ASP A 5 20.71 -15.26 -0.22
N PRO A 6 20.07 -15.20 0.96
CA PRO A 6 19.55 -13.94 1.52
C PRO A 6 20.66 -12.96 1.91
N ALA A 7 21.93 -13.39 2.02
CA ALA A 7 23.05 -12.50 2.35
C ALA A 7 23.62 -11.77 1.12
N ARG A 8 23.21 -12.17 -0.09
CA ARG A 8 23.75 -11.63 -1.34
C ARG A 8 22.63 -11.23 -2.28
N ILE A 9 22.58 -9.94 -2.60
CA ILE A 9 21.75 -9.42 -3.67
C ILE A 9 22.56 -9.38 -4.98
N ASP A 10 22.04 -10.03 -6.02
CA ASP A 10 22.61 -9.94 -7.37
C ASP A 10 21.93 -8.78 -8.10
N LEU A 11 22.66 -7.68 -8.26
CA LEU A 11 22.21 -6.49 -8.97
C LEU A 11 22.71 -6.50 -10.42
N PRO A 12 21.92 -5.96 -11.39
CA PRO A 12 22.42 -5.75 -12.74
C PRO A 12 23.56 -4.72 -12.76
N PRO A 13 24.33 -4.62 -13.87
CA PRO A 13 25.33 -3.56 -14.01
C PRO A 13 24.72 -2.16 -13.93
N GLU A 14 25.45 -1.22 -13.34
CA GLU A 14 25.06 0.19 -13.30
C GLU A 14 24.93 0.78 -14.72
N ASP A 15 23.89 1.58 -14.95
CA ASP A 15 23.74 2.40 -16.16
C ASP A 15 23.88 3.88 -15.78
N ARG A 16 25.11 4.40 -15.88
CA ARG A 16 25.40 5.81 -15.60
C ARG A 16 25.01 6.77 -16.73
N THR A 17 24.58 6.25 -17.88
CA THR A 17 24.02 7.07 -18.96
C THR A 17 22.58 7.44 -18.64
N LEU A 18 21.76 6.44 -18.31
CA LEU A 18 20.36 6.64 -17.87
C LEU A 18 20.30 7.20 -16.45
N SER A 19 21.22 6.74 -15.59
CA SER A 19 21.25 7.04 -14.17
C SER A 19 22.57 7.67 -13.69
N PRO A 20 22.86 8.95 -13.99
CA PRO A 20 24.20 9.52 -13.78
C PRO A 20 24.72 9.53 -12.34
N ILE A 21 23.82 9.65 -11.36
CA ILE A 21 24.19 9.77 -9.94
C ILE A 21 24.39 8.37 -9.33
N THR A 22 23.36 7.54 -9.33
CA THR A 22 23.37 6.24 -8.63
C THR A 22 23.75 5.06 -9.53
N GLY A 23 23.66 5.20 -10.85
CA GLY A 23 23.74 4.06 -11.79
C GLY A 23 22.52 3.15 -11.76
N TRP A 24 21.59 3.34 -10.81
CA TRP A 24 20.45 2.45 -10.61
C TRP A 24 19.31 2.77 -11.54
N THR A 25 18.70 1.72 -12.06
CA THR A 25 17.57 1.75 -12.99
C THR A 25 16.38 1.02 -12.38
N ARG A 26 15.26 0.98 -13.09
CA ARG A 26 14.11 0.13 -12.74
C ARG A 26 14.51 -1.31 -12.41
N ASN A 27 15.44 -1.89 -13.18
CA ASN A 27 15.88 -3.28 -12.98
C ASN A 27 16.61 -3.49 -11.66
N HIS A 28 17.32 -2.47 -11.14
CA HIS A 28 17.95 -2.54 -9.83
C HIS A 28 16.86 -2.58 -8.74
N TRP A 29 15.86 -1.70 -8.83
CA TRP A 29 14.74 -1.67 -7.88
C TRP A 29 13.90 -2.95 -7.93
N ALA A 30 13.67 -3.50 -9.12
CA ALA A 30 13.00 -4.80 -9.29
C ALA A 30 13.80 -5.93 -8.62
N ALA A 31 15.12 -5.99 -8.84
CA ALA A 31 16.00 -6.98 -8.20
C ALA A 31 16.01 -6.86 -6.67
N VAL A 32 15.99 -5.63 -6.13
CA VAL A 32 15.85 -5.37 -4.69
C VAL A 32 14.50 -5.86 -4.18
N ALA A 33 13.40 -5.54 -4.86
CA ALA A 33 12.07 -6.00 -4.48
C ALA A 33 11.99 -7.54 -4.47
N ASP A 34 12.49 -8.20 -5.52
CA ASP A 34 12.51 -9.65 -5.63
C ASP A 34 13.35 -10.28 -4.51
N HIS A 35 14.53 -9.71 -4.23
CA HIS A 35 15.40 -10.17 -3.15
C HIS A 35 14.74 -10.01 -1.77
N LEU A 36 14.06 -8.88 -1.50
CA LEU A 36 13.33 -8.66 -0.25
C LEU A 36 12.20 -9.68 -0.09
N LEU A 37 11.41 -9.94 -1.13
CA LEU A 37 10.31 -10.91 -1.11
C LEU A 37 10.83 -12.34 -0.89
N LEU A 38 11.90 -12.73 -1.59
CA LEU A 38 12.53 -14.04 -1.43
C LEU A 38 13.12 -14.24 -0.03
N SER A 39 13.71 -13.17 0.54
CA SER A 39 14.28 -13.19 1.90
C SER A 39 13.24 -13.47 3.00
N LEU A 40 11.95 -13.22 2.72
CA LEU A 40 10.88 -13.49 3.68
C LEU A 40 10.46 -14.96 3.70
N ARG A 41 10.72 -15.74 2.64
CA ARG A 41 10.24 -17.13 2.52
C ARG A 41 10.53 -18.02 3.74
N PRO A 42 11.73 -17.98 4.36
CA PRO A 42 12.01 -18.78 5.55
C PRO A 42 11.16 -18.42 6.78
N TYR A 43 10.55 -17.24 6.79
CA TYR A 43 9.75 -16.71 7.90
C TYR A 43 8.25 -16.86 7.68
N PHE A 44 7.82 -17.39 6.54
CA PHE A 44 6.40 -17.71 6.35
C PHE A 44 5.99 -18.88 7.25
N SER A 45 4.80 -18.80 7.81
CA SER A 45 4.17 -19.89 8.55
C SER A 45 3.88 -21.09 7.63
N SER A 46 3.50 -22.22 8.23
CA SER A 46 3.31 -23.47 7.47
C SER A 46 2.26 -23.35 6.36
N SER A 47 1.18 -22.60 6.61
CA SER A 47 0.15 -22.29 5.62
C SER A 47 0.45 -21.06 4.75
N ARG A 48 1.60 -20.41 4.97
CA ARG A 48 2.01 -19.14 4.36
C ARG A 48 1.11 -17.95 4.67
N SER A 49 0.15 -18.07 5.60
CA SER A 49 -0.73 -16.96 5.93
C SER A 49 -0.02 -15.87 6.74
N ARG A 50 1.04 -16.18 7.48
CA ARG A 50 1.72 -15.21 8.36
C ARG A 50 3.20 -15.13 8.04
N VAL A 51 3.79 -13.95 8.18
CA VAL A 51 5.25 -13.74 8.09
C VAL A 51 5.80 -13.42 9.48
N GLN A 52 6.50 -14.36 10.08
CA GLN A 52 6.96 -14.34 11.47
C GLN A 52 8.45 -13.97 11.54
N LEU A 53 8.74 -12.67 11.42
CA LEU A 53 10.10 -12.18 11.54
C LEU A 53 10.60 -12.30 13.00
N PRO A 54 11.89 -12.60 13.22
CA PRO A 54 12.46 -12.68 14.55
C PRO A 54 12.45 -11.29 15.21
N GLY A 55 12.09 -11.23 16.49
CA GLY A 55 12.03 -9.98 17.22
C GLY A 55 11.08 -10.02 18.41
N ILE A 56 10.88 -8.84 19.01
CA ILE A 56 9.93 -8.66 20.10
C ILE A 56 8.52 -8.60 19.51
N VAL A 57 7.61 -9.40 20.07
CA VAL A 57 6.18 -9.39 19.71
C VAL A 57 5.57 -8.05 20.14
N SER A 58 4.74 -7.46 19.28
CA SER A 58 4.08 -6.19 19.56
C SER A 58 2.96 -6.35 20.60
N SER A 59 2.39 -5.23 21.04
CA SER A 59 1.21 -5.23 21.90
C SER A 59 -0.04 -5.85 21.25
N HIS A 60 -0.05 -6.06 19.93
CA HIS A 60 -1.15 -6.70 19.19
C HIS A 60 -1.00 -8.22 19.06
N GLY A 61 0.13 -8.77 19.53
CA GLY A 61 0.39 -10.20 19.58
C GLY A 61 0.84 -10.81 18.25
N THR A 62 1.41 -12.01 18.35
CA THR A 62 2.10 -12.70 17.24
C THR A 62 1.23 -12.95 16.01
N ALA A 63 -0.08 -13.15 16.19
CA ALA A 63 -1.00 -13.35 15.07
C ALA A 63 -1.20 -12.07 14.26
N SER A 64 -1.33 -10.92 14.94
CA SER A 64 -1.43 -9.61 14.27
C SER A 64 -0.10 -9.24 13.61
N ASP A 65 1.02 -9.44 14.30
CA ASP A 65 2.36 -9.15 13.74
C ASP A 65 2.62 -9.98 12.47
N GLY A 66 2.20 -11.26 12.48
CA GLY A 66 2.31 -12.15 11.34
C GLY A 66 1.43 -11.74 10.16
N LEU A 67 0.21 -11.27 10.42
CA LEU A 67 -0.67 -10.67 9.40
C LEU A 67 -0.04 -9.39 8.83
N GLU A 68 0.50 -8.52 9.68
CA GLU A 68 1.19 -7.30 9.23
C GLU A 68 2.37 -7.65 8.32
N GLY A 69 3.23 -8.59 8.72
CA GLY A 69 4.33 -9.04 7.87
C GLY A 69 3.85 -9.57 6.51
N PHE A 70 2.74 -10.31 6.48
CA PHE A 70 2.11 -10.74 5.23
C PHE A 70 1.61 -9.54 4.41
N ALA A 71 0.80 -8.67 4.99
CA ALA A 71 0.15 -7.56 4.27
C ALA A 71 1.16 -6.54 3.72
N ARG A 72 2.22 -6.23 4.47
CA ARG A 72 3.29 -5.30 4.03
C ARG A 72 4.09 -5.88 2.87
N SER A 73 4.43 -7.16 2.93
CA SER A 73 5.16 -7.83 1.85
C SER A 73 4.28 -8.10 0.63
N PHE A 74 2.99 -8.36 0.85
CA PHE A 74 1.98 -8.46 -0.21
C PHE A 74 1.86 -7.16 -1.02
N MET A 75 1.93 -5.99 -0.39
CA MET A 75 1.96 -4.71 -1.14
C MET A 75 3.18 -4.61 -2.06
N LEU A 76 4.38 -4.98 -1.57
CA LEU A 76 5.59 -4.96 -2.40
C LEU A 76 5.45 -5.91 -3.59
N TYR A 77 4.94 -7.13 -3.35
CA TYR A 77 4.60 -8.07 -4.40
C TYR A 77 3.59 -7.48 -5.40
N ALA A 78 2.53 -6.83 -4.93
CA ALA A 78 1.48 -6.30 -5.78
C ALA A 78 2.00 -5.22 -6.73
N PHE A 79 2.77 -4.24 -6.23
CA PHE A 79 3.42 -3.24 -7.08
C PHE A 79 4.42 -3.87 -8.05
N ARG A 80 5.20 -4.84 -7.58
CA ARG A 80 6.22 -5.54 -8.37
C ARG A 80 5.60 -6.32 -9.54
N LEU A 81 4.53 -7.07 -9.29
CA LEU A 81 3.81 -7.86 -10.29
C LEU A 81 3.09 -6.95 -11.28
N HIS A 82 2.36 -5.95 -10.78
CA HIS A 82 1.63 -5.00 -11.62
C HIS A 82 2.57 -4.24 -12.56
N GLY A 83 3.68 -3.74 -12.03
CA GLY A 83 4.66 -2.98 -12.81
C GLY A 83 5.33 -3.79 -13.93
N ASP A 84 5.38 -5.12 -13.83
CA ASP A 84 5.91 -6.04 -14.84
C ASP A 84 4.83 -6.67 -15.73
N GLY A 85 3.57 -6.23 -15.60
CA GLY A 85 2.47 -6.78 -16.41
C GLY A 85 2.17 -8.26 -16.11
N GLY A 86 2.46 -8.71 -14.89
CA GLY A 86 2.19 -10.09 -14.47
C GLY A 86 3.33 -11.07 -14.65
N ASP A 87 4.53 -10.63 -15.04
CA ASP A 87 5.70 -11.51 -15.05
C ASP A 87 6.10 -11.88 -13.62
N ASP A 88 6.12 -13.18 -13.33
CA ASP A 88 6.33 -13.75 -12.01
C ASP A 88 7.35 -14.89 -12.06
N PRO A 89 8.64 -14.58 -12.30
CA PRO A 89 9.69 -15.59 -12.47
C PRO A 89 9.98 -16.39 -11.19
N TYR A 90 9.48 -15.94 -10.04
CA TYR A 90 9.73 -16.55 -8.74
C TYR A 90 8.50 -17.24 -8.14
N ASP A 91 7.35 -17.24 -8.82
CA ASP A 91 6.10 -17.83 -8.33
C ASP A 91 5.62 -17.19 -7.00
N PHE A 92 5.72 -15.86 -6.91
CA PHE A 92 5.16 -15.10 -5.78
C PHE A 92 3.64 -15.15 -5.76
N THR A 93 2.98 -15.19 -6.92
CA THR A 93 1.53 -15.18 -7.06
C THR A 93 0.90 -16.38 -6.36
N GLU A 94 1.38 -17.60 -6.63
CA GLU A 94 0.86 -18.79 -5.94
C GLU A 94 1.25 -18.79 -4.46
N TRP A 95 2.44 -18.28 -4.12
CA TRP A 95 2.87 -18.16 -2.73
C TRP A 95 1.92 -17.29 -1.89
N TYR A 96 1.60 -16.09 -2.38
CA TYR A 96 0.65 -15.19 -1.71
C TYR A 96 -0.79 -15.65 -1.83
N ARG A 97 -1.18 -16.31 -2.94
CA ARG A 97 -2.51 -16.94 -3.08
C ARG A 97 -2.77 -17.96 -1.98
N SER A 98 -1.83 -18.89 -1.78
CA SER A 98 -1.89 -19.90 -0.72
C SER A 98 -2.07 -19.25 0.67
N GLY A 99 -1.26 -18.23 0.97
CA GLY A 99 -1.32 -17.56 2.27
C GLY A 99 -2.58 -16.74 2.48
N LEU A 100 -3.08 -16.06 1.45
CA LEU A 100 -4.34 -15.31 1.47
C LEU A 100 -5.53 -16.25 1.73
N ALA A 101 -5.60 -17.38 1.00
CA ALA A 101 -6.65 -18.37 1.16
C ALA A 101 -6.66 -18.95 2.58
N ALA A 102 -5.49 -19.32 3.11
CA ALA A 102 -5.33 -19.83 4.47
C ALA A 102 -5.63 -18.78 5.55
N GLY A 103 -5.20 -17.53 5.33
CA GLY A 103 -5.42 -16.42 6.25
C GLY A 103 -6.89 -16.05 6.40
N CYS A 104 -7.65 -16.05 5.31
CA CYS A 104 -9.07 -15.71 5.33
C CYS A 104 -9.99 -16.90 5.65
N ASP A 105 -9.48 -18.14 5.66
CA ASP A 105 -10.28 -19.32 5.98
C ASP A 105 -10.55 -19.42 7.51
N PRO A 106 -11.81 -19.29 7.98
CA PRO A 106 -12.12 -19.36 9.40
C PRO A 106 -11.84 -20.73 10.04
N ALA A 107 -11.75 -21.80 9.24
CA ALA A 107 -11.42 -23.14 9.73
C ALA A 107 -9.91 -23.37 9.86
N ASN A 108 -9.07 -22.51 9.26
CA ASN A 108 -7.63 -22.67 9.30
C ASN A 108 -7.06 -22.34 10.70
N PRO A 109 -6.20 -23.19 11.29
CA PRO A 109 -5.54 -22.90 12.57
C PRO A 109 -4.69 -21.62 12.56
N GLU A 110 -4.15 -21.25 11.40
CA GLU A 110 -3.34 -20.05 11.18
C GLU A 110 -4.13 -18.88 10.57
N ARG A 111 -5.48 -18.91 10.62
CA ARG A 111 -6.34 -17.81 10.13
C ARG A 111 -5.92 -16.45 10.70
N TRP A 112 -6.18 -15.38 9.96
CA TRP A 112 -5.90 -14.03 10.41
C TRP A 112 -6.86 -13.58 11.52
N PRO A 113 -6.38 -12.71 12.43
CA PRO A 113 -7.29 -12.02 13.33
C PRO A 113 -8.32 -11.25 12.51
N ARG A 114 -9.55 -11.17 13.02
CA ARG A 114 -10.58 -10.37 12.37
C ARG A 114 -10.35 -8.89 12.70
N PRO A 115 -10.56 -7.97 11.76
CA PRO A 115 -10.54 -6.52 12.02
C PRO A 115 -11.36 -6.04 13.22
N SER A 116 -12.47 -6.72 13.53
CA SER A 116 -13.32 -6.46 14.70
C SER A 116 -12.72 -6.96 16.03
N ASP A 117 -11.85 -7.98 15.99
CA ASP A 117 -11.17 -8.52 17.17
C ASP A 117 -9.89 -7.74 17.49
N VAL A 118 -9.15 -7.33 16.44
CA VAL A 118 -7.88 -6.62 16.54
C VAL A 118 -7.92 -5.40 15.61
N GLY A 119 -8.07 -4.20 16.19
CA GLY A 119 -8.22 -2.97 15.42
C GLY A 119 -7.07 -2.68 14.45
N GLN A 120 -5.86 -3.15 14.75
CA GLN A 120 -4.71 -3.07 13.84
C GLN A 120 -5.01 -3.71 12.48
N ALA A 121 -5.68 -4.88 12.47
CA ALA A 121 -5.99 -5.64 11.25
C ALA A 121 -6.84 -4.88 10.22
N LYS A 122 -7.47 -3.75 10.60
CA LYS A 122 -8.10 -2.81 9.66
C LYS A 122 -7.10 -2.15 8.71
N VAL A 123 -5.90 -1.85 9.19
CA VAL A 123 -4.80 -1.28 8.39
C VAL A 123 -4.28 -2.32 7.39
N GLU A 124 -4.10 -3.56 7.84
CA GLU A 124 -3.71 -4.65 6.96
C GLU A 124 -4.80 -5.00 5.96
N ALA A 125 -6.09 -4.94 6.32
CA ALA A 125 -7.19 -5.14 5.39
C ALA A 125 -7.15 -4.17 4.20
N ALA A 126 -6.83 -2.89 4.43
CA ALA A 126 -6.65 -1.94 3.33
C ALA A 126 -5.45 -2.27 2.43
N SER A 127 -4.36 -2.77 3.02
CA SER A 127 -3.18 -3.22 2.27
C SER A 127 -3.51 -4.44 1.39
N ILE A 128 -4.28 -5.40 1.93
CA ILE A 128 -4.78 -6.57 1.18
C ILE A 128 -5.73 -6.13 0.07
N ALA A 129 -6.71 -5.28 0.36
CA ALA A 129 -7.66 -4.79 -0.64
C ALA A 129 -6.95 -4.09 -1.80
N LEU A 130 -6.02 -3.18 -1.51
CA LEU A 130 -5.21 -2.49 -2.52
C LEU A 130 -4.36 -3.46 -3.34
N GLY A 131 -3.70 -4.42 -2.69
CA GLY A 131 -2.89 -5.41 -3.41
C GLY A 131 -3.74 -6.30 -4.33
N LEU A 132 -4.96 -6.67 -3.90
CA LEU A 132 -5.92 -7.39 -4.74
C LEU A 132 -6.45 -6.56 -5.90
N GLN A 133 -6.65 -5.24 -5.73
CA GLN A 133 -6.98 -4.34 -6.83
C GLN A 133 -5.86 -4.31 -7.87
N LEU A 134 -4.61 -4.07 -7.44
CA LEU A 134 -3.44 -3.97 -8.32
C LEU A 134 -3.14 -5.27 -9.08
N THR A 135 -3.39 -6.41 -8.43
CA THR A 135 -3.09 -7.75 -8.98
C THR A 135 -4.30 -8.48 -9.54
N ARG A 136 -5.45 -7.82 -9.67
CA ARG A 136 -6.74 -8.45 -9.93
C ARG A 136 -6.74 -9.51 -11.05
N PRO A 137 -6.19 -9.25 -12.26
CA PRO A 137 -6.22 -10.23 -13.36
C PRO A 137 -5.36 -11.48 -13.12
N TRP A 138 -4.36 -11.38 -12.23
CA TRP A 138 -3.41 -12.46 -11.96
C TRP A 138 -3.71 -13.21 -10.66
N LEU A 139 -4.34 -12.55 -9.69
CA LEU A 139 -4.64 -13.11 -8.38
C LEU A 139 -6.14 -13.23 -8.12
N TRP A 140 -6.84 -12.12 -7.86
CA TRP A 140 -8.24 -12.14 -7.43
C TRP A 140 -9.16 -12.91 -8.39
N ASP A 141 -9.08 -12.63 -9.69
CA ASP A 141 -9.94 -13.26 -10.71
C ASP A 141 -9.61 -14.75 -10.92
N ARG A 142 -8.50 -15.25 -10.35
CA ARG A 142 -8.06 -16.65 -10.41
C ARG A 142 -8.29 -17.43 -9.13
N LEU A 143 -8.76 -16.77 -8.06
CA LEU A 143 -9.17 -17.44 -6.83
C LEU A 143 -10.40 -18.31 -7.10
N GLY A 144 -10.47 -19.47 -6.44
CA GLY A 144 -11.67 -20.30 -6.44
C GLY A 144 -12.81 -19.62 -5.68
N GLU A 145 -14.05 -20.01 -5.96
CA GLU A 145 -15.22 -19.36 -5.35
C GLU A 145 -15.22 -19.39 -3.82
N SER A 146 -14.74 -20.47 -3.20
CA SER A 146 -14.60 -20.56 -1.74
C SER A 146 -13.56 -19.60 -1.18
N GLU A 147 -12.44 -19.44 -1.88
CA GLU A 147 -11.36 -18.51 -1.51
C GLU A 147 -11.87 -17.07 -1.61
N GLN A 148 -12.54 -16.70 -2.71
CA GLN A 148 -13.14 -15.38 -2.89
C GLN A 148 -14.18 -15.08 -1.80
N ARG A 149 -15.06 -16.04 -1.47
CA ARG A 149 -16.05 -15.87 -0.38
C ARG A 149 -15.39 -15.61 0.96
N ASN A 150 -14.33 -16.35 1.29
CA ASN A 150 -13.60 -16.18 2.56
C ASN A 150 -12.90 -14.81 2.62
N VAL A 151 -12.24 -14.40 1.54
CA VAL A 151 -11.59 -13.08 1.44
C VAL A 151 -12.61 -11.96 1.57
N ILE A 152 -13.76 -12.04 0.87
CA ILE A 152 -14.85 -11.07 0.99
C ILE A 152 -15.36 -11.01 2.43
N ALA A 153 -15.60 -12.17 3.07
CA ALA A 153 -16.11 -12.22 4.44
C ALA A 153 -15.12 -11.59 5.44
N TRP A 154 -13.82 -11.84 5.28
CA TRP A 154 -12.79 -11.25 6.15
C TRP A 154 -12.65 -9.73 5.93
N LEU A 155 -12.66 -9.27 4.68
CA LEU A 155 -12.60 -7.84 4.36
C LEU A 155 -13.87 -7.09 4.80
N ALA A 156 -15.05 -7.71 4.70
CA ALA A 156 -16.33 -7.13 5.09
C ALA A 156 -16.43 -6.82 6.59
N ASP A 157 -15.58 -7.44 7.43
CA ASP A 157 -15.51 -7.18 8.86
C ASP A 157 -14.74 -5.88 9.19
N ALA A 158 -13.91 -5.38 8.27
CA ALA A 158 -13.06 -4.21 8.50
C ALA A 158 -13.81 -2.87 8.64
N PRO A 159 -14.77 -2.51 7.76
CA PRO A 159 -15.40 -1.19 7.74
C PRO A 159 -16.21 -0.84 9.00
N ASP A 160 -16.60 -1.85 9.77
CA ASP A 160 -17.47 -1.71 10.93
C ASP A 160 -16.70 -1.32 12.21
N GLY A 161 -17.45 -0.83 13.20
CA GLY A 161 -16.89 -0.34 14.46
C GLY A 161 -16.17 1.00 14.35
N TRP A 162 -15.38 1.32 15.37
CA TRP A 162 -14.73 2.63 15.48
C TRP A 162 -13.56 2.79 14.49
N TYR A 163 -13.48 3.99 13.90
CA TYR A 163 -12.36 4.49 13.10
C TYR A 163 -12.01 5.90 13.61
N PRO A 164 -10.72 6.24 13.73
CA PRO A 164 -10.33 7.61 14.03
C PRO A 164 -10.58 8.52 12.83
N ASP A 165 -10.98 9.77 13.12
CA ASP A 165 -11.17 10.85 12.14
C ASP A 165 -9.81 11.37 11.63
N ASN A 166 -9.15 10.55 10.80
CA ASN A 166 -7.85 10.81 10.18
C ASN A 166 -7.69 9.92 8.91
N ASN A 167 -6.46 9.74 8.45
CA ASN A 167 -6.08 8.88 7.33
C ASN A 167 -6.65 7.45 7.36
N TRP A 168 -7.07 6.93 8.52
CA TRP A 168 -7.73 5.62 8.60
C TRP A 168 -9.03 5.56 7.80
N LEU A 169 -9.66 6.70 7.53
CA LEU A 169 -10.81 6.77 6.63
C LEU A 169 -10.44 6.33 5.20
N TRP A 170 -9.21 6.60 4.72
CA TRP A 170 -8.73 6.07 3.44
C TRP A 170 -8.62 4.54 3.45
N PHE A 171 -8.29 3.93 4.59
CA PHE A 171 -8.24 2.47 4.73
C PHE A 171 -9.64 1.87 4.56
N ARG A 172 -10.65 2.47 5.21
CA ARG A 172 -12.04 2.04 5.07
C ARG A 172 -12.57 2.23 3.64
N ILE A 173 -12.36 3.40 3.04
CA ILE A 173 -12.74 3.69 1.65
C ILE A 173 -12.12 2.65 0.69
N THR A 174 -10.84 2.32 0.86
CA THR A 174 -10.13 1.37 0.01
C THR A 174 -10.76 -0.03 0.09
N VAL A 175 -11.03 -0.51 1.30
CA VAL A 175 -11.66 -1.83 1.53
C VAL A 175 -13.07 -1.87 0.95
N GLU A 176 -13.91 -0.88 1.27
CA GLU A 176 -15.31 -0.86 0.80
C GLU A 176 -15.40 -0.69 -0.71
N THR A 177 -14.51 0.10 -1.32
CA THR A 177 -14.45 0.25 -2.79
C THR A 177 -14.05 -1.07 -3.45
N PHE A 178 -13.07 -1.80 -2.90
CA PHE A 178 -12.74 -3.14 -3.40
C PHE A 178 -13.94 -4.08 -3.31
N LEU A 179 -14.59 -4.15 -2.14
CA LEU A 179 -15.78 -4.98 -1.93
C LEU A 179 -16.88 -4.65 -2.95
N ALA A 180 -17.17 -3.37 -3.15
CA ALA A 180 -18.13 -2.92 -4.18
C ALA A 180 -17.76 -3.43 -5.58
N SER A 181 -16.47 -3.37 -5.95
CA SER A 181 -15.97 -3.78 -7.27
C SER A 181 -16.04 -5.29 -7.56
N VAL A 182 -16.25 -6.11 -6.52
CA VAL A 182 -16.33 -7.58 -6.61
C VAL A 182 -17.70 -8.11 -6.16
N GLY A 183 -18.67 -7.22 -5.92
CA GLY A 183 -20.02 -7.60 -5.49
C GLY A 183 -20.15 -8.00 -4.02
N GLY A 184 -19.15 -7.66 -3.20
CA GLY A 184 -19.18 -7.82 -1.75
C GLY A 184 -20.02 -6.75 -1.02
N PRO A 185 -20.32 -6.96 0.27
CA PRO A 185 -21.05 -5.98 1.09
C PRO A 185 -20.23 -4.70 1.25
N HIS A 186 -20.88 -3.55 1.06
CA HIS A 186 -20.30 -2.22 1.23
C HIS A 186 -21.42 -1.22 1.53
N ASP A 187 -21.08 -0.10 2.14
CA ASP A 187 -21.99 1.00 2.40
C ASP A 187 -21.61 2.22 1.54
N PRO A 188 -22.34 2.49 0.44
CA PRO A 188 -22.09 3.65 -0.42
C PRO A 188 -22.17 4.99 0.31
N GLU A 189 -23.00 5.09 1.34
CA GLU A 189 -23.17 6.34 2.09
C GLU A 189 -21.99 6.57 3.02
N ARG A 190 -21.50 5.53 3.69
CA ARG A 190 -20.26 5.59 4.50
C ARG A 190 -19.05 6.00 3.66
N ILE A 191 -18.89 5.44 2.46
CA ILE A 191 -17.81 5.84 1.53
C ILE A 191 -17.90 7.34 1.22
N ARG A 192 -19.09 7.85 0.91
CA ARG A 192 -19.30 9.29 0.60
C ARG A 192 -19.03 10.18 1.81
N GLN A 193 -19.44 9.76 3.00
CA GLN A 193 -19.20 10.49 4.24
C GLN A 193 -17.72 10.55 4.59
N ASP A 194 -16.99 9.45 4.40
CA ASP A 194 -15.55 9.40 4.63
C ASP A 194 -14.80 10.28 3.63
N LEU A 195 -15.16 10.22 2.35
CA LEU A 195 -14.60 11.11 1.32
C LEU A 195 -14.86 12.58 1.68
N ALA A 196 -16.08 12.93 2.08
CA ALA A 196 -16.41 14.30 2.49
C ALA A 196 -15.62 14.74 3.74
N THR A 197 -15.41 13.83 4.68
CA THR A 197 -14.63 14.09 5.90
C THR A 197 -13.15 14.32 5.58
N ILE A 198 -12.56 13.49 4.73
CA ILE A 198 -11.17 13.67 4.26
C ILE A 198 -11.03 14.97 3.48
N GLU A 199 -12.00 15.31 2.64
CA GLU A 199 -11.98 16.58 1.91
C GLU A 199 -12.03 17.80 2.83
N SER A 200 -12.69 17.68 3.99
CA SER A 200 -12.66 18.73 5.02
C SER A 200 -11.27 18.96 5.64
N TYR A 201 -10.34 18.03 5.46
CA TYR A 201 -8.96 18.13 5.95
C TYR A 201 -8.05 18.94 5.01
N TYR A 202 -8.49 19.19 3.78
CA TYR A 202 -7.76 20.07 2.87
C TYR A 202 -7.67 21.49 3.46
N ARG A 203 -6.55 22.16 3.23
CA ARG A 203 -6.33 23.55 3.65
C ARG A 203 -6.11 24.40 2.41
N THR A 204 -4.85 24.56 2.00
CA THR A 204 -4.45 25.40 0.87
C THR A 204 -3.17 24.83 0.26
N ASP A 205 -2.89 25.16 -1.00
CA ASP A 205 -1.61 24.89 -1.66
C ASP A 205 -1.19 23.41 -1.57
N GLY A 206 -2.16 22.51 -1.74
CA GLY A 206 -1.93 21.07 -1.65
C GLY A 206 -1.88 20.49 -0.23
N TRP A 207 -1.73 21.32 0.81
CA TRP A 207 -1.59 20.84 2.19
C TRP A 207 -2.90 20.36 2.81
N TYR A 208 -2.80 19.20 3.47
CA TYR A 208 -3.84 18.62 4.31
C TYR A 208 -3.43 18.68 5.79
N ALA A 209 -4.42 18.83 6.67
CA ALA A 209 -4.27 18.60 8.10
C ALA A 209 -4.97 17.29 8.44
N ASP A 210 -4.22 16.20 8.60
CA ASP A 210 -4.74 14.86 8.83
C ASP A 210 -5.57 14.77 10.13
N GLY A 211 -6.88 14.97 10.01
CA GLY A 211 -7.82 15.07 11.13
C GLY A 211 -8.05 16.50 11.65
N PRO A 212 -8.70 16.65 12.81
CA PRO A 212 -8.99 17.96 13.41
C PRO A 212 -7.74 18.67 13.96
N LEU A 213 -6.60 17.98 14.04
CA LEU A 213 -5.35 18.52 14.56
C LEU A 213 -4.50 19.13 13.43
N ARG A 214 -3.52 19.98 13.79
CA ARG A 214 -2.57 20.59 12.84
C ARG A 214 -1.45 19.62 12.43
N ALA A 215 -1.81 18.46 11.92
CA ALA A 215 -0.88 17.42 11.49
C ALA A 215 -0.32 17.70 10.07
N PHE A 216 0.50 18.74 9.94
CA PHE A 216 1.27 19.03 8.72
C PHE A 216 2.61 18.30 8.81
N ASP A 217 2.63 17.04 8.42
CA ASP A 217 3.79 16.16 8.53
C ASP A 217 3.96 15.24 7.31
N TYR A 218 5.11 14.55 7.23
CA TYR A 218 5.40 13.64 6.11
C TYR A 218 4.44 12.47 6.01
N TYR A 219 3.86 12.07 7.13
CA TYR A 219 2.85 11.02 7.15
C TYR A 219 1.56 11.49 6.48
N CYS A 220 1.15 12.74 6.71
CA CYS A 220 0.06 13.38 5.99
C CYS A 220 0.35 13.41 4.48
N GLY A 221 1.57 13.82 4.09
CA GLY A 221 2.01 13.77 2.69
C GLY A 221 1.80 12.38 2.08
N TRP A 222 2.30 11.34 2.75
CA TRP A 222 2.11 9.95 2.32
C TRP A 222 0.62 9.59 2.21
N ALA A 223 -0.16 9.71 3.30
CA ALA A 223 -1.51 9.21 3.32
C ALA A 223 -2.47 10.00 2.40
N MET A 224 -2.40 11.32 2.45
CA MET A 224 -3.36 12.23 1.80
C MET A 224 -3.05 12.51 0.34
N HIS A 225 -1.89 12.10 -0.16
CA HIS A 225 -1.60 12.17 -1.60
C HIS A 225 -1.39 10.82 -2.27
N LEU A 226 -1.09 9.75 -1.51
CA LEU A 226 -0.97 8.41 -2.08
C LEU A 226 -2.32 7.73 -2.26
N TYR A 227 -3.07 7.56 -1.17
CA TYR A 227 -4.33 6.82 -1.21
C TYR A 227 -5.38 7.42 -2.14
N PRO A 228 -5.60 8.76 -2.21
CA PRO A 228 -6.60 9.30 -3.12
C PRO A 228 -6.34 8.93 -4.58
N LEU A 229 -5.08 9.00 -5.04
CA LEU A 229 -4.74 8.73 -6.43
C LEU A 229 -4.74 7.23 -6.75
N LEU A 230 -4.31 6.38 -5.81
CA LEU A 230 -4.50 4.93 -5.93
C LEU A 230 -5.98 4.56 -5.96
N TRP A 231 -6.80 5.21 -5.12
CA TRP A 231 -8.23 4.97 -5.07
C TRP A 231 -8.92 5.39 -6.37
N THR A 232 -8.58 6.55 -6.94
CA THR A 232 -9.20 7.01 -8.20
C THR A 232 -8.94 6.10 -9.39
N ASP A 233 -7.81 5.38 -9.38
CA ASP A 233 -7.47 4.39 -10.41
C ASP A 233 -8.11 3.01 -10.15
N SER A 234 -8.69 2.80 -8.95
CA SER A 234 -9.22 1.50 -8.55
C SER A 234 -10.57 1.18 -9.20
N ALA A 235 -10.76 -0.10 -9.53
CA ALA A 235 -12.03 -0.59 -10.04
C ALA A 235 -13.17 -0.31 -9.05
N GLY A 236 -14.29 0.23 -9.54
CA GLY A 236 -15.46 0.56 -8.73
C GLY A 236 -15.46 1.95 -8.11
N ALA A 237 -14.32 2.65 -8.06
CA ALA A 237 -14.23 4.00 -7.49
C ALA A 237 -15.10 5.04 -8.23
N ASP A 238 -15.30 4.84 -9.55
CA ASP A 238 -16.17 5.68 -10.38
C ASP A 238 -17.60 5.78 -9.83
N ALA A 239 -18.13 4.71 -9.21
CA ALA A 239 -19.46 4.71 -8.61
C ALA A 239 -19.59 5.68 -7.41
N PHE A 240 -18.45 6.12 -6.88
CA PHE A 240 -18.33 7.01 -5.72
C PHE A 240 -17.71 8.36 -6.08
N GLY A 241 -17.64 8.71 -7.38
CA GLY A 241 -17.24 10.04 -7.84
C GLY A 241 -15.76 10.20 -8.17
N ALA A 242 -14.99 9.11 -8.28
CA ALA A 242 -13.55 9.16 -8.57
C ALA A 242 -13.20 10.01 -9.79
N ARG A 243 -13.92 9.89 -10.92
CA ARG A 243 -13.65 10.71 -12.13
C ARG A 243 -13.71 12.22 -11.89
N ALA A 244 -14.57 12.67 -10.98
CA ALA A 244 -14.70 14.09 -10.67
C ALA A 244 -13.63 14.55 -9.68
N LEU A 245 -13.18 13.67 -8.78
CA LEU A 245 -12.18 13.97 -7.76
C LEU A 245 -10.74 13.83 -8.27
N GLU A 246 -10.48 12.98 -9.26
CA GLU A 246 -9.14 12.72 -9.79
C GLU A 246 -8.39 13.99 -10.23
N PRO A 247 -8.99 14.91 -11.02
CA PRO A 247 -8.31 16.15 -11.38
C PRO A 247 -8.01 17.04 -10.18
N VAL A 248 -8.87 17.01 -9.15
CA VAL A 248 -8.71 17.77 -7.90
C VAL A 248 -7.53 17.23 -7.10
N PHE A 249 -7.47 15.92 -6.89
CA PHE A 249 -6.37 15.27 -6.17
C PHE A 249 -5.03 15.45 -6.88
N ARG A 250 -5.01 15.38 -8.20
CA ARG A 250 -3.82 15.66 -9.01
C ARG A 250 -3.36 17.10 -8.87
N SER A 251 -4.27 18.07 -8.95
CA SER A 251 -3.92 19.48 -8.76
C SER A 251 -3.30 19.71 -7.38
N ARG A 252 -3.92 19.16 -6.33
CA ARG A 252 -3.42 19.31 -4.96
C ARG A 252 -2.07 18.63 -4.73
N LEU A 253 -1.85 17.43 -5.29
CA LEU A 253 -0.51 16.82 -5.25
C LEU A 253 0.51 17.67 -6.00
N THR A 254 0.14 18.22 -7.16
CA THR A 254 1.03 19.09 -7.94
C THR A 254 1.46 20.30 -7.11
N ASP A 255 0.52 20.96 -6.42
CA ASP A 255 0.81 22.11 -5.55
C ASP A 255 1.64 21.70 -4.32
N PHE A 256 1.29 20.59 -3.67
CA PHE A 256 2.04 20.07 -2.52
C PHE A 256 3.51 19.78 -2.86
N LEU A 257 3.79 19.26 -4.06
CA LEU A 257 5.14 18.88 -4.47
C LEU A 257 6.06 20.09 -4.67
N ASP A 258 5.52 21.25 -5.02
CA ASP A 258 6.33 22.48 -5.16
C ASP A 258 6.95 22.88 -3.81
N ASP A 259 6.24 22.66 -2.70
CA ASP A 259 6.74 22.87 -1.34
C ASP A 259 7.55 21.68 -0.82
N HIS A 260 7.02 20.46 -0.95
CA HIS A 260 7.57 19.24 -0.34
C HIS A 260 9.00 18.95 -0.81
N ALA A 261 9.30 19.19 -2.10
CA ALA A 261 10.65 19.00 -2.62
C ALA A 261 11.67 19.98 -2.02
N ALA A 262 11.25 21.19 -1.63
CA ALA A 262 12.13 22.17 -0.98
C ALA A 262 12.45 21.79 0.49
N LEU A 263 11.70 20.84 1.06
CA LEU A 263 11.92 20.29 2.40
C LEU A 263 12.83 19.06 2.41
N ILE A 264 13.50 18.77 1.28
CA ILE A 264 14.42 17.66 1.12
C ILE A 264 15.82 18.21 0.81
N GLY A 265 16.80 17.81 1.62
CA GLY A 265 18.19 18.18 1.44
C GLY A 265 18.78 17.59 0.16
N ALA A 266 19.88 18.17 -0.31
CA ALA A 266 20.61 17.67 -1.49
C ALA A 266 21.22 16.26 -1.30
N ASP A 267 21.26 15.77 -0.06
CA ASP A 267 21.64 14.41 0.33
C ASP A 267 20.44 13.43 0.38
N GLY A 268 19.24 13.90 0.00
CA GLY A 268 17.99 13.13 0.02
C GLY A 268 17.33 13.05 1.40
N MET A 269 17.90 13.70 2.42
CA MET A 269 17.31 13.68 3.77
C MET A 269 16.18 14.72 3.86
N PRO A 270 14.93 14.33 4.13
CA PRO A 270 13.88 15.28 4.45
C PRO A 270 14.17 15.95 5.80
N VAL A 271 13.62 17.16 6.00
CA VAL A 271 13.46 17.71 7.36
C VAL A 271 12.78 16.65 8.24
N LEU A 272 13.11 16.54 9.53
CA LEU A 272 12.47 15.57 10.41
C LEU A 272 11.30 16.21 11.14
N GLN A 273 10.10 16.16 10.51
CA GLN A 273 8.91 16.82 11.03
C GLN A 273 7.72 15.89 11.20
N GLY A 274 7.17 15.89 12.43
CA GLY A 274 5.87 15.34 12.76
C GLY A 274 5.86 13.87 13.18
N ARG A 275 4.76 13.17 12.87
CA ARG A 275 4.50 11.83 13.40
C ARG A 275 5.16 10.74 12.56
N SER A 276 5.36 9.58 13.19
CA SER A 276 5.72 8.34 12.51
C SER A 276 7.00 8.43 11.65
N LEU A 277 7.96 9.26 12.08
CA LEU A 277 9.24 9.51 11.38
C LEU A 277 10.10 8.26 11.15
N ILE A 278 9.80 7.16 11.85
CA ILE A 278 10.44 5.87 11.61
C ILE A 278 10.18 5.36 10.17
N TYR A 279 9.06 5.76 9.55
CA TYR A 279 8.74 5.49 8.15
C TYR A 279 9.39 6.50 7.20
N ARG A 280 10.70 6.75 7.34
CA ARG A 280 11.43 7.70 6.49
C ARG A 280 11.20 7.51 4.99
N PHE A 281 10.97 6.27 4.55
CA PHE A 281 10.70 5.94 3.14
C PHE A 281 9.31 6.40 2.67
N ALA A 282 8.34 6.54 3.58
CA ALA A 282 6.99 7.02 3.24
C ALA A 282 7.02 8.48 2.76
N ALA A 283 8.00 9.29 3.19
CA ALA A 283 8.17 10.66 2.73
C ALA A 283 8.46 10.76 1.22
N ALA A 284 8.95 9.69 0.59
CA ALA A 284 9.16 9.63 -0.85
C ALA A 284 7.86 9.35 -1.65
N ALA A 285 6.78 8.93 -0.97
CA ALA A 285 5.56 8.49 -1.65
C ALA A 285 4.89 9.54 -2.53
N PRO A 286 4.72 10.81 -2.08
CA PRO A 286 4.16 11.85 -2.93
C PRO A 286 5.01 12.10 -4.19
N LEU A 287 6.34 11.95 -4.10
CA LEU A 287 7.26 12.21 -5.21
C LEU A 287 7.04 11.19 -6.34
N TRP A 288 7.05 9.90 -6.01
CA TRP A 288 6.84 8.87 -7.04
C TRP A 288 5.38 8.81 -7.49
N MET A 289 4.42 9.16 -6.64
CA MET A 289 3.02 9.29 -7.05
C MET A 289 2.84 10.43 -8.05
N GLY A 290 3.49 11.57 -7.83
CA GLY A 290 3.51 12.68 -8.80
C GLY A 290 4.13 12.27 -10.12
N ALA A 291 5.22 11.50 -10.08
CA ALA A 291 5.88 10.98 -11.28
C ALA A 291 5.01 9.99 -12.07
N VAL A 292 4.37 9.02 -11.41
CA VAL A 292 3.58 7.97 -12.09
C VAL A 292 2.27 8.51 -12.65
N THR A 293 1.66 9.47 -11.97
CA THR A 293 0.42 10.10 -12.43
C THR A 293 0.69 11.25 -13.40
N GLY A 294 1.86 11.87 -13.35
CA GLY A 294 2.14 13.15 -14.02
C GLY A 294 1.56 14.36 -13.27
N ALA A 295 1.15 14.19 -12.01
CA ALA A 295 0.68 15.26 -11.13
C ALA A 295 1.86 15.97 -10.44
N THR A 296 2.73 16.59 -11.25
CA THR A 296 3.90 17.32 -10.77
C THR A 296 4.38 18.34 -11.81
N ARG A 297 4.85 19.49 -11.35
CA ARG A 297 5.58 20.48 -12.17
C ARG A 297 7.09 20.23 -12.16
N LEU A 298 7.56 19.39 -11.25
CA LEU A 298 8.98 19.14 -11.06
C LEU A 298 9.51 18.21 -12.17
N PRO A 299 10.67 18.52 -12.77
CA PRO A 299 11.30 17.61 -13.72
C PRO A 299 11.63 16.26 -13.07
N ALA A 300 11.54 15.17 -13.82
CA ALA A 300 11.90 13.83 -13.34
C ALA A 300 13.33 13.75 -12.79
N GLY A 301 14.25 14.55 -13.33
CA GLY A 301 15.62 14.66 -12.83
C GLY A 301 15.74 15.28 -11.44
N THR A 302 14.78 16.09 -11.01
CA THR A 302 14.69 16.64 -9.64
C THR A 302 14.08 15.61 -8.69
N LEU A 303 12.95 14.99 -9.07
CA LEU A 303 12.24 14.01 -8.24
C LEU A 303 13.06 12.74 -7.94
N ARG A 304 14.04 12.43 -8.80
CA ARG A 304 14.92 11.27 -8.67
C ARG A 304 16.14 11.52 -7.76
N ARG A 305 16.49 12.78 -7.50
CA ARG A 305 17.62 13.12 -6.62
C ARG A 305 17.22 12.95 -5.17
#